data_AF-A0A949TDS6-F1
#
_entry.id   AF-A0A949TDS6-F1
#
_cell.length_a   1.000
_cell.length_b   1.000
_cell.length_c   1.000
_cell.angle_alpha   90.00
_cell.angle_beta   90.00
_cell.angle_gamma   90.00
#
_symmetry.space_group_name_H-M   'P 1'
#
loop_
_entity.id
_entity.type
_entity.pdbx_description
1 polymer ?
#
loop_
_entity_poly.entity_id
_entity_poly.type
_entity_poly.pdbx_seq_one_letter_code
_entity_poly.pdbx_strand_id
1 'polypeptide(L)'
;MDNTDEILEFIENIIFINTGEHLNDTQKIILEESWNKSKKTYEQIAAELGYAGSYIKQGVGPKLWRLLSKTFGEKVTKINLHSVVNRWIKSKANQQSYSFKKSPQLSSKKQAELESAYLAYAESVNQENKKESSCKCVYEDKKPLAGADLEFPQDSVALDSALYISRGNHEERCYQTILNPGAFIRIKAPRQMGKTSLMNRVLAYAAKEEKYKTALLHFQQADSSILTDFNRLLRWICINLTRQLKLESDINDYWDEELGSKMSCNLYIQACVLQQIDSPLVLALEEVNEIIEHPQIAKEFFSLLRFWHERTKADANWQKLRLIMVHSTEIYIPLDINQSPLNVGLRIELEPFNKEQVQELMLRHQLDLNADDLNKLTNLVGGHPYLTRLAFYYLKCQELTFTELLETAATDAGIYRDVLQRNLRLLYKDNELVEAFKAVLDADEPIALEQIQGFKLHSMGLINYHGNQVFVSCDLYRQYFQEYLNYKFNR
;
A
#
# COMPACT_ATOMS: atom_id res chain seq x y z
N MET A 1 8.87 -24.18 25.58
CA MET A 1 7.40 -24.24 25.47
C MET A 1 7.06 -25.69 25.26
N ASP A 2 6.53 -26.36 26.28
CA ASP A 2 6.19 -27.80 26.24
C ASP A 2 4.68 -28.05 26.09
N ASN A 3 3.88 -27.01 25.83
CA ASN A 3 2.44 -27.11 25.65
C ASN A 3 2.10 -27.31 24.16
N THR A 4 1.57 -28.48 23.80
CA THR A 4 1.22 -28.83 22.41
C THR A 4 0.15 -27.90 21.85
N ASP A 5 -0.85 -27.52 22.65
CA ASP A 5 -2.00 -26.72 22.18
C ASP A 5 -1.57 -25.30 21.80
N GLU A 6 -0.71 -24.68 22.61
CA GLU A 6 -0.14 -23.35 22.33
C GLU A 6 0.67 -23.34 21.01
N ILE A 7 1.39 -24.43 20.72
CA ILE A 7 2.19 -24.50 19.50
C ILE A 7 1.31 -24.76 18.27
N LEU A 8 0.24 -25.55 18.40
CA LEU A 8 -0.71 -25.76 17.31
C LEU A 8 -1.48 -24.48 16.99
N GLU A 9 -1.93 -23.75 18.01
CA GLU A 9 -2.55 -22.44 17.85
C GLU A 9 -1.58 -21.43 17.20
N PHE A 10 -0.31 -21.44 17.63
CA PHE A 10 0.74 -20.63 17.02
C PHE A 10 0.96 -20.98 15.54
N ILE A 11 1.02 -22.26 15.17
CA ILE A 11 1.17 -22.69 13.79
C ILE A 11 -0.05 -22.25 12.96
N GLU A 12 -1.27 -22.39 13.50
CA GLU A 12 -2.49 -21.96 12.83
C GLU A 12 -2.50 -20.44 12.60
N ASN A 13 -2.13 -19.65 13.61
CA ASN A 13 -2.04 -18.19 13.51
C ASN A 13 -0.99 -17.75 12.47
N ILE A 14 0.17 -18.41 12.41
CA ILE A 14 1.19 -18.06 11.42
C ILE A 14 0.74 -18.44 10.00
N ILE A 15 0.05 -19.57 9.83
CA ILE A 15 -0.53 -19.94 8.54
C ILE A 15 -1.53 -18.85 8.13
N PHE A 16 -2.45 -18.48 9.01
CA PHE A 16 -3.43 -17.44 8.75
C PHE A 16 -2.78 -16.09 8.39
N ILE A 17 -1.77 -15.65 9.13
CA ILE A 17 -1.04 -14.40 8.85
C ILE A 17 -0.37 -14.43 7.47
N ASN A 18 0.18 -15.57 7.06
CA ASN A 18 0.94 -15.68 5.81
C ASN A 18 0.08 -16.01 4.58
N THR A 19 -1.06 -16.70 4.77
CA THR A 19 -1.87 -17.21 3.65
C THR A 19 -3.30 -16.71 3.66
N GLY A 20 -3.79 -16.14 4.75
CA GLY A 20 -5.19 -15.72 4.93
C GLY A 20 -6.19 -16.88 5.01
N GLU A 21 -5.71 -18.12 5.12
CA GLU A 21 -6.53 -19.34 5.15
C GLU A 21 -6.39 -20.03 6.51
N HIS A 22 -7.49 -20.59 7.02
CA HIS A 22 -7.48 -21.47 8.20
C HIS A 22 -7.28 -22.93 7.78
N LEU A 23 -6.64 -23.72 8.65
CA LEU A 23 -6.62 -25.17 8.49
C LEU A 23 -8.03 -25.72 8.65
N ASN A 24 -8.47 -26.59 7.74
CA ASN A 24 -9.70 -27.34 7.93
C ASN A 24 -9.52 -28.43 9.01
N ASP A 25 -10.63 -28.95 9.54
CA ASP A 25 -10.61 -29.90 10.67
C ASP A 25 -9.73 -31.13 10.40
N THR A 26 -9.71 -31.64 9.17
CA THR A 26 -8.86 -32.79 8.80
C THR A 26 -7.38 -32.42 8.80
N GLN A 27 -7.02 -31.20 8.36
CA GLN A 27 -5.64 -30.70 8.42
C GLN A 27 -5.19 -30.44 9.86
N LYS A 28 -6.07 -29.91 10.72
CA LYS A 28 -5.77 -29.71 12.15
C LYS A 28 -5.43 -31.02 12.85
N ILE A 29 -6.26 -32.05 12.64
CA ILE A 29 -6.04 -33.38 13.21
C ILE A 29 -4.74 -34.00 12.68
N ILE A 30 -4.43 -33.86 11.39
CA ILE A 30 -3.15 -34.35 10.84
C ILE A 30 -1.97 -33.61 11.46
N LEU A 31 -2.07 -32.29 11.67
CA LEU A 31 -1.03 -31.48 12.27
C LEU A 31 -0.79 -31.89 13.73
N GLU A 32 -1.87 -32.02 14.51
CA GLU A 32 -1.86 -32.44 15.91
C GLU A 32 -1.23 -33.83 16.07
N GLU A 33 -1.68 -34.84 15.31
CA GLU A 33 -1.12 -36.20 15.36
C GLU A 33 0.31 -36.29 14.83
N SER A 34 0.73 -35.32 14.02
CA SER A 34 2.12 -35.20 13.56
C SER A 34 3.01 -34.47 14.57
N TRP A 35 2.42 -33.70 15.48
CA TRP A 35 3.12 -33.04 16.59
C TRP A 35 3.19 -33.96 17.82
N ASN A 36 2.19 -34.80 18.06
CA ASN A 36 2.13 -35.71 19.20
C ASN A 36 3.09 -36.91 19.10
N LYS A 37 3.55 -37.41 20.26
CA LYS A 37 4.51 -38.54 20.36
C LYS A 37 3.93 -39.88 19.88
N SER A 38 2.60 -40.02 19.79
CA SER A 38 1.87 -41.22 19.34
C SER A 38 2.04 -41.53 17.84
N LYS A 39 2.41 -40.55 17.00
CA LYS A 39 2.75 -40.68 15.57
C LYS A 39 1.83 -41.60 14.75
N LYS A 40 0.50 -41.47 14.89
CA LYS A 40 -0.47 -42.25 14.10
C LYS A 40 -0.20 -42.16 12.60
N THR A 41 -0.30 -43.24 11.84
CA THR A 41 -0.12 -43.23 10.38
C THR A 41 -1.30 -42.57 9.67
N TYR A 42 -1.16 -42.23 8.38
CA TYR A 42 -2.29 -41.70 7.62
C TYR A 42 -3.44 -42.70 7.49
N GLU A 43 -3.11 -43.98 7.46
CA GLU A 43 -4.08 -45.07 7.44
C GLU A 43 -4.85 -45.15 8.76
N GLN A 44 -4.19 -44.92 9.91
CA GLN A 44 -4.85 -44.88 11.23
C GLN A 44 -5.73 -43.63 11.40
N ILE A 45 -5.22 -42.45 11.02
CA ILE A 45 -6.00 -41.20 11.04
C ILE A 45 -7.21 -41.30 10.11
N ALA A 46 -7.06 -41.91 8.94
CA ALA A 46 -8.17 -42.10 8.01
C ALA A 46 -9.23 -43.06 8.55
N ALA A 47 -8.82 -44.16 9.21
CA ALA A 47 -9.75 -45.10 9.84
C ALA A 47 -10.55 -44.48 10.98
N GLU A 48 -9.93 -43.64 11.81
CA GLU A 48 -10.61 -42.92 12.90
C GLU A 48 -11.59 -41.85 12.40
N LEU A 49 -11.30 -41.23 11.26
CA LEU A 49 -12.12 -40.18 10.65
C LEU A 49 -13.12 -40.71 9.61
N GLY A 50 -13.17 -42.04 9.37
CA GLY A 50 -14.06 -42.65 8.39
C GLY A 50 -13.70 -42.36 6.92
N TYR A 51 -12.46 -41.97 6.64
CA TYR A 51 -11.96 -41.71 5.28
C TYR A 51 -11.19 -42.90 4.70
N ALA A 52 -11.11 -42.97 3.38
CA ALA A 52 -10.16 -43.87 2.71
C ALA A 52 -8.72 -43.40 2.98
N GLY A 53 -7.80 -44.32 3.32
CA GLY A 53 -6.40 -43.98 3.58
C GLY A 53 -5.71 -43.21 2.44
N SER A 54 -6.14 -43.44 1.20
CA SER A 54 -5.67 -42.71 0.00
C SER A 54 -6.06 -41.22 0.03
N TYR A 55 -7.22 -40.86 0.58
CA TYR A 55 -7.69 -39.48 0.65
C TYR A 55 -6.77 -38.60 1.49
N ILE A 56 -6.36 -39.08 2.66
CA ILE A 56 -5.44 -38.35 3.54
C ILE A 56 -4.01 -38.38 2.95
N LYS A 57 -3.55 -39.55 2.51
CA LYS A 57 -2.17 -39.74 2.04
C LYS A 57 -1.85 -39.02 0.74
N GLN A 58 -2.79 -38.97 -0.20
CA GLN A 58 -2.61 -38.38 -1.53
C GLN A 58 -3.27 -37.01 -1.69
N GLY A 59 -4.29 -36.71 -0.87
CA GLY A 59 -5.03 -35.45 -0.93
C GLY A 59 -4.60 -34.45 0.15
N VAL A 60 -5.01 -34.70 1.39
CA VAL A 60 -4.95 -33.70 2.48
C VAL A 60 -3.53 -33.49 3.02
N GLY A 61 -2.79 -34.57 3.27
CA GLY A 61 -1.44 -34.54 3.83
C GLY A 61 -0.42 -33.77 2.97
N PRO A 62 -0.28 -34.07 1.67
CA PRO A 62 0.64 -33.34 0.80
C PRO A 62 0.33 -31.84 0.68
N LYS A 63 -0.96 -31.47 0.69
CA LYS A 63 -1.39 -30.06 0.68
C LYS A 63 -0.99 -29.35 1.98
N LEU A 64 -1.22 -29.98 3.14
CA LEU A 64 -0.82 -29.44 4.44
C LEU A 64 0.70 -29.21 4.53
N TRP A 65 1.52 -30.17 4.11
CA TRP A 65 2.97 -30.00 4.16
C TRP A 65 3.49 -28.95 3.19
N ARG A 66 2.87 -28.80 2.02
CA ARG A 66 3.20 -27.72 1.08
C ARG A 66 2.85 -26.35 1.67
N LEU A 67 1.70 -26.25 2.34
CA LEU A 67 1.26 -25.05 3.04
C LEU A 67 2.28 -24.67 4.13
N LEU A 68 2.59 -25.59 5.04
CA LEU A 68 3.59 -25.37 6.10
C LEU A 68 4.98 -25.05 5.53
N SER A 69 5.39 -25.70 4.44
CA SER A 69 6.68 -25.41 3.80
C SER A 69 6.75 -23.98 3.27
N LYS A 70 5.65 -23.50 2.68
CA LYS A 70 5.54 -22.11 2.22
C LYS A 70 5.55 -21.14 3.39
N THR A 71 4.83 -21.47 4.47
CA THR A 71 4.72 -20.65 5.67
C THR A 71 6.04 -20.49 6.43
N PHE A 72 6.79 -21.58 6.60
CA PHE A 72 8.05 -21.55 7.36
C PHE A 72 9.28 -21.26 6.49
N GLY A 73 9.13 -21.19 5.16
CA GLY A 73 10.23 -20.93 4.22
C GLY A 73 11.26 -22.05 4.11
N GLU A 74 10.99 -23.21 4.71
CA GLU A 74 11.82 -24.43 4.67
C GLU A 74 10.90 -25.63 4.38
N LYS A 75 11.41 -26.67 3.71
CA LYS A 75 10.63 -27.88 3.43
C LYS A 75 10.16 -28.57 4.72
N VAL A 76 8.87 -28.51 5.00
CA VAL A 76 8.20 -29.20 6.11
C VAL A 76 7.63 -30.53 5.63
N THR A 77 7.79 -31.54 6.46
CA THR A 77 7.25 -32.90 6.33
C THR A 77 6.80 -33.36 7.71
N LYS A 78 6.04 -34.46 7.76
CA LYS A 78 5.62 -35.09 9.02
C LYS A 78 6.79 -35.38 9.99
N ILE A 79 8.00 -35.60 9.48
CA ILE A 79 9.16 -36.03 10.27
C ILE A 79 9.92 -34.84 10.87
N ASN A 80 10.04 -33.74 10.14
CA ASN A 80 10.83 -32.58 10.53
C ASN A 80 10.00 -31.38 11.01
N LEU A 81 8.67 -31.53 11.14
CA LEU A 81 7.77 -30.49 11.62
C LEU A 81 8.27 -29.83 12.92
N HIS A 82 8.61 -30.64 13.92
CA HIS A 82 9.14 -30.17 15.21
C HIS A 82 10.41 -29.33 15.08
N SER A 83 11.37 -29.80 14.28
CA SER A 83 12.67 -29.14 14.17
C SER A 83 12.60 -27.86 13.35
N VAL A 84 11.76 -27.83 12.31
CA VAL A 84 11.55 -26.63 11.47
C VAL A 84 10.85 -25.53 12.27
N VAL A 85 9.75 -25.84 12.97
CA VAL A 85 9.01 -24.86 13.76
C VAL A 85 9.88 -24.27 14.88
N ASN A 86 10.58 -25.11 15.64
CA ASN A 86 11.46 -24.63 16.72
C ASN A 86 12.63 -23.79 16.19
N ARG A 87 13.18 -24.11 15.02
CA ARG A 87 14.24 -23.31 14.38
C ARG A 87 13.70 -21.96 13.93
N TRP A 88 12.51 -21.95 13.35
CA TRP A 88 11.84 -20.72 12.93
C TRP A 88 11.57 -19.79 14.11
N ILE A 89 11.03 -20.32 15.21
CA ILE A 89 10.81 -19.57 16.46
C ILE A 89 12.13 -18.95 16.96
N LYS A 90 13.22 -19.74 17.03
CA LYS A 90 14.53 -19.23 17.45
C LYS A 90 15.09 -18.16 16.52
N SER A 91 14.89 -18.30 15.21
CA SER A 91 15.34 -17.32 14.21
C SER A 91 14.61 -15.97 14.35
N LYS A 92 13.33 -16.01 14.72
CA LYS A 92 12.50 -14.81 14.92
C LYS A 92 12.73 -14.15 16.28
N ALA A 93 12.98 -14.93 17.33
CA ALA A 93 13.40 -14.41 18.63
C ALA A 93 14.74 -13.64 18.55
N ASN A 94 15.68 -14.11 17.71
CA ASN A 94 16.94 -13.40 17.43
C ASN A 94 16.80 -12.15 16.54
N GLN A 95 15.67 -11.98 15.84
CA GLN A 95 15.34 -10.75 15.09
C GLN A 95 14.60 -9.72 15.97
N GLN A 96 14.00 -10.14 17.09
CA GLN A 96 13.28 -9.29 18.05
C GLN A 96 14.14 -8.81 19.24
N SER A 97 15.39 -9.26 19.38
CA SER A 97 16.34 -8.75 20.38
C SER A 97 16.89 -7.34 20.08
N TYR A 98 16.43 -6.70 18.99
CA TYR A 98 16.62 -5.28 18.66
C TYR A 98 15.29 -4.48 18.70
N SER A 99 14.40 -4.71 19.68
CA SER A 99 13.48 -3.67 20.23
C SER A 99 12.43 -4.28 21.18
N PHE A 100 12.59 -4.10 22.50
CA PHE A 100 11.62 -3.55 23.48
C PHE A 100 11.97 -3.89 24.96
N LYS A 101 12.07 -2.86 25.81
CA LYS A 101 11.77 -2.86 27.27
C LYS A 101 10.29 -2.39 27.40
N LYS A 102 9.36 -2.83 28.26
CA LYS A 102 9.27 -3.15 29.72
C LYS A 102 7.99 -4.02 29.95
N SER A 103 8.01 -5.14 30.71
CA SER A 103 7.67 -5.36 32.16
C SER A 103 6.20 -5.74 32.44
N PRO A 104 5.78 -6.36 33.60
CA PRO A 104 6.51 -6.98 34.76
C PRO A 104 6.06 -8.46 35.07
N GLN A 105 6.69 -9.33 35.88
CA GLN A 105 7.14 -9.26 37.29
C GLN A 105 8.14 -10.42 37.64
N LEU A 106 9.18 -10.19 38.48
CA LEU A 106 9.54 -10.89 39.75
C LEU A 106 11.03 -10.73 40.21
N SER A 107 11.20 -10.17 41.43
CA SER A 107 12.31 -10.22 42.43
C SER A 107 13.72 -9.62 42.18
N SER A 108 14.22 -8.92 43.22
CA SER A 108 15.06 -7.72 43.15
C SER A 108 16.52 -7.85 43.63
N LYS A 109 17.17 -9.02 43.52
CA LYS A 109 18.59 -9.16 43.92
C LYS A 109 19.58 -9.53 42.80
N LYS A 110 19.08 -9.94 41.64
CA LYS A 110 19.89 -10.20 40.42
C LYS A 110 19.98 -9.01 39.45
N GLN A 111 19.18 -7.96 39.67
CA GLN A 111 19.16 -6.77 38.81
C GLN A 111 20.38 -5.85 39.02
N ALA A 112 20.86 -5.71 40.26
CA ALA A 112 21.98 -4.81 40.56
C ALA A 112 23.33 -5.32 39.99
N GLU A 113 23.55 -6.63 39.97
CA GLU A 113 24.78 -7.22 39.40
C GLU A 113 24.77 -7.19 37.85
N LEU A 114 23.60 -7.32 37.23
CA LEU A 114 23.45 -7.23 35.77
C LEU A 114 23.58 -5.80 35.25
N GLU A 115 23.04 -4.79 35.95
CA GLU A 115 23.18 -3.38 35.55
C GLU A 115 24.64 -2.90 35.59
N SER A 116 25.41 -3.40 36.55
CA SER A 116 26.85 -3.10 36.70
C SER A 116 27.68 -3.65 35.53
N ALA A 117 27.37 -4.87 35.07
CA ALA A 117 28.04 -5.49 33.92
C ALA A 117 27.61 -4.85 32.58
N TYR A 118 26.38 -4.35 32.50
CA TYR A 118 25.83 -3.74 31.29
C TYR A 118 26.38 -2.33 31.04
N LEU A 119 26.61 -1.54 32.09
CA LEU A 119 27.21 -0.21 31.99
C LEU A 119 28.68 -0.27 31.53
N ALA A 120 29.46 -1.22 32.05
CA ALA A 120 30.86 -1.42 31.64
C ALA A 120 31.00 -1.89 30.18
N TYR A 121 29.97 -2.56 29.64
CA TYR A 121 29.93 -3.00 28.24
C TYR A 121 29.44 -1.89 27.30
N ALA A 122 28.48 -1.05 27.73
CA ALA A 122 27.99 0.08 26.93
C ALA A 122 29.05 1.17 26.71
N GLU A 123 30.00 1.33 27.64
CA GLU A 123 31.09 2.30 27.52
C GLU A 123 32.17 1.86 26.52
N SER A 124 32.36 0.56 26.29
CA SER A 124 33.36 0.04 25.35
C SER A 124 32.91 0.04 23.88
N VAL A 125 31.59 0.08 23.63
CA VAL A 125 31.01 0.02 22.28
C VAL A 125 30.88 1.41 21.62
N ASN A 126 30.89 2.49 22.40
CA ASN A 126 30.66 3.86 21.91
C ASN A 126 31.90 4.56 21.29
N GLN A 127 33.03 3.87 21.13
CA GLN A 127 34.23 4.48 20.51
C GLN A 127 34.46 4.10 19.03
N GLU A 128 33.75 3.12 18.45
CA GLU A 128 34.09 2.64 17.09
C GLU A 128 33.07 2.88 15.96
N ASN A 129 31.84 3.36 16.22
CA ASN A 129 30.85 3.57 15.15
C ASN A 129 30.45 5.04 14.93
N LYS A 130 31.45 5.89 14.69
CA LYS A 130 31.29 7.11 13.87
C LYS A 130 31.80 6.81 12.45
N LYS A 131 30.96 6.24 11.59
CA LYS A 131 31.04 6.43 10.13
C LYS A 131 29.67 6.14 9.51
N GLU A 132 29.18 7.15 8.82
CA GLU A 132 27.82 7.42 8.36
C GLU A 132 27.26 6.42 7.33
N SER A 133 25.95 6.21 7.40
CA SER A 133 25.09 6.07 6.23
C SER A 133 23.79 6.83 6.51
N SER A 134 23.82 8.16 6.29
CA SER A 134 22.64 9.02 6.33
C SER A 134 22.04 9.12 4.93
N CYS A 135 20.89 8.50 4.68
CA CYS A 135 20.02 8.96 3.61
C CYS A 135 19.37 10.26 4.09
N LYS A 136 19.90 11.41 3.67
CA LYS A 136 19.22 12.70 3.85
C LYS A 136 18.20 12.85 2.73
N CYS A 137 16.92 12.97 3.07
CA CYS A 137 15.88 13.33 2.12
C CYS A 137 16.19 14.71 1.54
N VAL A 138 16.46 14.79 0.23
CA VAL A 138 16.87 16.02 -0.49
C VAL A 138 15.81 17.14 -0.42
N TYR A 139 14.59 16.83 0.03
CA TYR A 139 13.43 17.74 0.04
C TYR A 139 13.04 18.27 1.43
N GLU A 140 13.76 17.90 2.51
CA GLU A 140 13.36 18.27 3.88
C GLU A 140 13.85 19.66 4.34
N ASP A 141 14.77 20.32 3.60
CA ASP A 141 15.44 21.55 4.05
C ASP A 141 15.04 22.84 3.31
N LYS A 142 13.77 23.01 2.91
CA LYS A 142 13.31 24.29 2.32
C LYS A 142 12.70 25.22 3.37
N LYS A 143 13.32 26.39 3.52
CA LYS A 143 12.85 27.51 4.37
C LYS A 143 11.44 27.97 3.96
N PRO A 144 10.67 28.61 4.88
CA PRO A 144 9.36 29.18 4.57
C PRO A 144 9.42 30.10 3.34
N LEU A 145 8.38 30.04 2.50
CA LEU A 145 8.27 30.87 1.28
C LEU A 145 8.44 32.36 1.62
N ALA A 146 8.92 33.19 0.70
CA ALA A 146 8.70 34.63 0.77
C ALA A 146 7.30 34.94 0.22
N GLY A 147 6.65 36.01 0.68
CA GLY A 147 5.20 36.28 0.52
C GLY A 147 4.61 36.40 -0.90
N ALA A 148 5.30 36.00 -1.96
CA ALA A 148 4.80 36.00 -3.35
C ALA A 148 4.63 34.60 -3.97
N ASP A 149 5.06 33.52 -3.29
CA ASP A 149 5.16 32.17 -3.88
C ASP A 149 4.09 31.17 -3.37
N LEU A 150 2.93 31.64 -2.90
CA LEU A 150 1.87 30.73 -2.44
C LEU A 150 1.13 30.12 -3.63
N GLU A 151 1.57 28.94 -4.06
CA GLU A 151 0.88 28.17 -5.12
C GLU A 151 -0.53 27.75 -4.69
N PHE A 152 -1.51 27.97 -5.59
CA PHE A 152 -2.86 27.45 -5.40
C PHE A 152 -2.83 25.92 -5.28
N PRO A 153 -3.54 25.30 -4.33
CA PRO A 153 -3.54 23.85 -4.16
C PRO A 153 -4.08 23.14 -5.41
N GLN A 154 -3.21 22.40 -6.07
CA GLN A 154 -3.54 21.51 -7.19
C GLN A 154 -3.35 20.04 -6.76
N ASP A 155 -3.63 19.10 -7.66
CA ASP A 155 -3.60 17.67 -7.35
C ASP A 155 -2.19 17.14 -6.99
N SER A 156 -1.13 17.72 -7.56
CA SER A 156 0.26 17.36 -7.24
C SER A 156 1.08 18.56 -6.79
N VAL A 157 2.06 18.30 -5.92
CA VAL A 157 2.97 19.32 -5.36
C VAL A 157 4.29 19.24 -6.09
N ALA A 158 4.71 20.36 -6.69
CA ALA A 158 5.95 20.47 -7.44
C ALA A 158 7.17 20.01 -6.61
N LEU A 159 8.21 19.51 -7.28
CA LEU A 159 9.42 18.98 -6.61
C LEU A 159 10.15 20.04 -5.79
N ASP A 160 10.07 21.28 -6.23
CA ASP A 160 10.71 22.43 -5.62
C ASP A 160 9.79 23.25 -4.70
N SER A 161 8.51 22.91 -4.62
CA SER A 161 7.56 23.58 -3.71
C SER A 161 7.97 23.36 -2.25
N ALA A 162 8.03 24.45 -1.49
CA ALA A 162 8.26 24.42 -0.04
C ALA A 162 7.03 23.95 0.75
N LEU A 163 5.89 23.71 0.09
CA LEU A 163 4.63 23.28 0.72
C LEU A 163 4.48 21.75 0.76
N TYR A 164 5.49 21.00 0.30
CA TYR A 164 5.48 19.54 0.42
C TYR A 164 5.85 19.08 1.82
N ILE A 165 4.97 18.31 2.45
CA ILE A 165 5.24 17.61 3.70
C ILE A 165 5.74 16.20 3.41
N SER A 166 6.87 15.86 4.03
CA SER A 166 7.49 14.53 3.96
C SER A 166 6.51 13.45 4.43
N ARG A 167 6.49 12.31 3.73
CA ARG A 167 5.70 11.12 4.15
C ARG A 167 6.48 10.22 5.12
N GLY A 168 7.59 10.71 5.66
CA GLY A 168 8.42 10.02 6.64
C GLY A 168 8.84 8.64 6.15
N ASN A 169 8.63 7.62 7.00
CA ASN A 169 9.02 6.24 6.71
C ASN A 169 8.43 5.70 5.39
N HIS A 170 7.26 6.16 4.94
CA HIS A 170 6.71 5.71 3.66
C HIS A 170 7.54 6.18 2.47
N GLU A 171 8.01 7.42 2.52
CA GLU A 171 8.85 8.01 1.49
C GLU A 171 10.25 7.39 1.49
N GLU A 172 10.85 7.23 2.67
CA GLU A 172 12.16 6.57 2.81
C GLU A 172 12.14 5.14 2.29
N ARG A 173 11.10 4.36 2.61
CA ARG A 173 10.93 3.00 2.09
C ARG A 173 10.81 2.96 0.58
N CYS A 174 10.22 3.98 -0.05
CA CYS A 174 10.18 4.07 -1.51
C CYS A 174 11.59 4.26 -2.09
N TYR A 175 12.37 5.19 -1.53
CA TYR A 175 13.75 5.43 -1.96
C TYR A 175 14.62 4.19 -1.77
N GLN A 176 14.56 3.52 -0.63
CA GLN A 176 15.33 2.30 -0.40
C GLN A 176 14.90 1.16 -1.35
N THR A 177 13.60 1.03 -1.60
CA THR A 177 13.07 -0.08 -2.41
C THR A 177 13.38 0.10 -3.89
N ILE A 178 13.35 1.33 -4.42
CA ILE A 178 13.56 1.55 -5.86
C ILE A 178 14.98 1.18 -6.32
N LEU A 179 15.93 1.11 -5.39
CA LEU A 179 17.31 0.67 -5.68
C LEU A 179 17.38 -0.83 -5.99
N ASN A 180 16.50 -1.64 -5.39
CA ASN A 180 16.54 -3.10 -5.50
C ASN A 180 16.24 -3.59 -6.93
N PRO A 181 17.02 -4.53 -7.49
CA PRO A 181 16.72 -5.19 -8.77
C PRO A 181 15.27 -5.64 -8.87
N GLY A 182 14.59 -5.24 -9.95
CA GLY A 182 13.20 -5.63 -10.19
C GLY A 182 12.15 -5.01 -9.26
N ALA A 183 12.49 -3.93 -8.54
CA ALA A 183 11.57 -3.32 -7.57
C ALA A 183 10.18 -3.05 -8.16
N PHE A 184 9.16 -3.30 -7.34
CA PHE A 184 7.79 -2.94 -7.65
C PHE A 184 7.19 -2.23 -6.44
N ILE A 185 6.91 -0.94 -6.58
CA ILE A 185 6.30 -0.08 -5.56
C ILE A 185 4.87 0.23 -5.96
N ARG A 186 3.93 0.09 -5.03
CA ARG A 186 2.52 0.41 -5.21
C ARG A 186 2.13 1.48 -4.21
N ILE A 187 1.76 2.65 -4.71
CA ILE A 187 1.31 3.79 -3.91
C ILE A 187 -0.21 3.86 -4.02
N LYS A 188 -0.88 3.62 -2.89
CA LYS A 188 -2.32 3.49 -2.75
C LYS A 188 -2.86 4.53 -1.77
N ALA A 189 -3.90 5.24 -2.17
CA ALA A 189 -4.68 6.15 -1.30
C ALA A 189 -5.89 6.72 -2.06
N PRO A 190 -6.89 7.27 -1.36
CA PRO A 190 -7.92 8.11 -1.98
C PRO A 190 -7.33 9.25 -2.82
N ARG A 191 -8.16 9.87 -3.67
CA ARG A 191 -7.75 11.02 -4.48
C ARG A 191 -7.19 12.13 -3.59
N GLN A 192 -6.28 12.93 -4.14
CA GLN A 192 -5.77 14.15 -3.49
C GLN A 192 -5.03 13.93 -2.15
N MET A 193 -4.61 12.69 -1.88
CA MET A 193 -3.75 12.32 -0.74
C MET A 193 -2.25 12.46 -1.03
N GLY A 194 -1.83 13.01 -2.18
CA GLY A 194 -0.42 13.26 -2.51
C GLY A 194 0.34 12.07 -3.13
N LYS A 195 -0.36 11.10 -3.73
CA LYS A 195 0.25 9.94 -4.40
C LYS A 195 1.21 10.34 -5.53
N THR A 196 0.73 11.19 -6.45
CA THR A 196 1.51 11.73 -7.56
C THR A 196 2.72 12.53 -7.06
N SER A 197 2.54 13.33 -6.00
CA SER A 197 3.62 14.09 -5.38
C SER A 197 4.75 13.19 -4.87
N LEU A 198 4.41 12.05 -4.25
CA LEU A 198 5.40 11.06 -3.79
C LEU A 198 6.04 10.33 -4.98
N MET A 199 5.25 9.87 -5.96
CA MET A 199 5.77 9.22 -7.17
C MET A 199 6.79 10.09 -7.90
N ASN A 200 6.46 11.37 -8.14
CA ASN A 200 7.34 12.32 -8.81
C ASN A 200 8.67 12.49 -8.06
N ARG A 201 8.64 12.48 -6.73
CA ARG A 201 9.85 12.56 -5.91
C ARG A 201 10.70 11.29 -6.00
N VAL A 202 10.09 10.12 -6.02
CA VAL A 202 10.81 8.84 -6.23
C VAL A 202 11.43 8.80 -7.62
N LEU A 203 10.71 9.24 -8.65
CA LEU A 203 11.26 9.37 -10.01
C LEU A 203 12.42 10.37 -10.06
N ALA A 204 12.28 11.53 -9.42
CA ALA A 204 13.31 12.55 -9.36
C ALA A 204 14.56 12.07 -8.61
N TYR A 205 14.38 11.36 -7.49
CA TYR A 205 15.45 10.73 -6.73
C TYR A 205 16.20 9.72 -7.60
N ALA A 206 15.50 8.77 -8.22
CA ALA A 206 16.10 7.77 -9.10
C ALA A 206 16.84 8.40 -10.29
N ALA A 207 16.28 9.46 -10.89
CA ALA A 207 16.92 10.14 -12.02
C ALA A 207 18.15 10.97 -11.61
N LYS A 208 18.09 11.70 -10.50
CA LYS A 208 19.14 12.65 -10.10
C LYS A 208 20.27 12.00 -9.31
N GLU A 209 19.93 11.21 -8.29
CA GLU A 209 20.90 10.61 -7.38
C GLU A 209 21.51 9.34 -7.99
N GLU A 210 20.66 8.47 -8.56
CA GLU A 210 21.06 7.15 -9.05
C GLU A 210 21.31 7.13 -10.57
N LYS A 211 21.01 8.23 -11.27
CA LYS A 211 21.15 8.37 -12.74
C LYS A 211 20.37 7.31 -13.53
N TYR A 212 19.28 6.80 -12.97
CA TYR A 212 18.40 5.87 -13.65
C TYR A 212 17.63 6.56 -14.77
N LYS A 213 17.26 5.81 -15.80
CA LYS A 213 16.28 6.27 -16.79
C LYS A 213 14.90 6.25 -16.14
N THR A 214 14.05 7.20 -16.49
CA THR A 214 12.68 7.27 -15.99
C THR A 214 11.71 7.41 -17.16
N ALA A 215 10.55 6.79 -17.04
CA ALA A 215 9.42 6.97 -17.94
C ALA A 215 8.12 6.96 -17.15
N LEU A 216 7.17 7.80 -17.56
CA LEU A 216 5.86 7.93 -16.93
C LEU A 216 4.77 7.66 -17.95
N LEU A 217 3.93 6.68 -17.69
CA LEU A 217 2.73 6.40 -18.47
C LEU A 217 1.51 6.91 -17.71
N HIS A 218 0.92 7.99 -18.23
CA HIS A 218 -0.28 8.61 -17.66
C HIS A 218 -1.50 8.19 -18.50
N PHE A 219 -2.32 7.26 -17.99
CA PHE A 219 -3.34 6.62 -18.82
C PHE A 219 -4.49 7.53 -19.28
N GLN A 220 -4.73 8.66 -18.60
CA GLN A 220 -5.69 9.67 -19.11
C GLN A 220 -5.27 10.32 -20.44
N GLN A 221 -4.01 10.17 -20.87
CA GLN A 221 -3.56 10.64 -22.18
C GLN A 221 -3.91 9.69 -23.31
N ALA A 222 -4.34 8.46 -23.00
CA ALA A 222 -4.75 7.50 -24.00
C ALA A 222 -6.20 7.76 -24.41
N ASP A 223 -6.47 7.78 -25.71
CA ASP A 223 -7.83 7.82 -26.22
C ASP A 223 -8.63 6.61 -25.73
N SER A 224 -9.94 6.78 -25.55
CA SER A 224 -10.83 5.67 -25.14
C SER A 224 -10.68 4.44 -26.06
N SER A 225 -10.48 4.65 -27.37
CA SER A 225 -10.29 3.55 -28.33
C SER A 225 -9.01 2.72 -28.10
N ILE A 226 -8.02 3.28 -27.41
CA ILE A 226 -6.79 2.59 -26.99
C ILE A 226 -7.05 1.82 -25.71
N LEU A 227 -7.77 2.42 -24.75
CA LEU A 227 -8.09 1.79 -23.47
C LEU A 227 -9.08 0.63 -23.57
N THR A 228 -9.86 0.55 -24.66
CA THR A 228 -10.80 -0.56 -24.93
C THR A 228 -10.20 -1.71 -25.75
N ASP A 229 -8.98 -1.58 -26.28
CA ASP A 229 -8.33 -2.58 -27.13
C ASP A 229 -6.94 -2.91 -26.57
N PHE A 230 -6.76 -4.14 -26.10
CA PHE A 230 -5.52 -4.54 -25.43
C PHE A 230 -4.30 -4.50 -26.35
N ASN A 231 -4.47 -4.81 -27.63
CA ASN A 231 -3.38 -4.75 -28.61
C ASN A 231 -2.94 -3.29 -28.82
N ARG A 232 -3.90 -2.38 -29.02
CA ARG A 232 -3.62 -0.94 -29.15
C ARG A 232 -3.00 -0.36 -27.89
N LEU A 233 -3.45 -0.78 -26.71
CA LEU A 233 -2.87 -0.38 -25.42
C LEU A 233 -1.40 -0.78 -25.33
N LEU A 234 -1.06 -2.04 -25.63
CA LEU A 234 0.33 -2.49 -25.56
C LEU A 234 1.22 -1.77 -26.59
N ARG A 235 0.71 -1.51 -27.80
CA ARG A 235 1.41 -0.69 -28.79
C ARG A 235 1.64 0.73 -28.28
N TRP A 236 0.61 1.36 -27.72
CA TRP A 236 0.68 2.70 -27.14
C TRP A 236 1.72 2.77 -26.01
N ILE A 237 1.75 1.79 -25.12
CA ILE A 237 2.75 1.69 -24.04
C ILE A 237 4.17 1.64 -24.63
N CYS A 238 4.40 0.73 -25.57
CA CYS A 238 5.71 0.53 -26.19
C CYS A 238 6.21 1.81 -26.90
N ILE A 239 5.36 2.44 -27.70
CA ILE A 239 5.67 3.68 -28.42
C ILE A 239 5.98 4.83 -27.45
N ASN A 240 5.20 4.98 -26.38
CA ASN A 240 5.43 6.04 -25.40
C ASN A 240 6.73 5.83 -24.63
N LEU A 241 7.05 4.59 -24.26
CA LEU A 241 8.31 4.26 -23.60
C LEU A 241 9.52 4.61 -24.46
N THR A 242 9.57 4.16 -25.71
CA THR A 242 10.73 4.42 -26.57
C THR A 242 10.85 5.89 -26.94
N ARG A 243 9.74 6.61 -27.12
CA ARG A 243 9.75 8.08 -27.32
C ARG A 243 10.31 8.84 -26.12
N GLN A 244 9.85 8.52 -24.90
CA GLN A 244 10.34 9.18 -23.68
C GLN A 244 11.84 8.89 -23.43
N LEU A 245 12.26 7.67 -23.75
CA LEU A 245 13.65 7.24 -23.60
C LEU A 245 14.55 7.67 -24.78
N LYS A 246 13.97 8.26 -25.84
CA LYS A 246 14.66 8.66 -27.07
C LYS A 246 15.41 7.49 -27.73
N LEU A 247 14.77 6.33 -27.77
CA LEU A 247 15.29 5.12 -28.39
C LEU A 247 14.74 4.97 -29.81
N GLU A 248 15.61 4.70 -30.77
CA GLU A 248 15.21 4.44 -32.17
C GLU A 248 14.66 3.02 -32.28
N SER A 249 13.39 2.89 -32.68
CA SER A 249 12.76 1.60 -32.94
C SER A 249 11.48 1.78 -33.77
N ASP A 250 11.23 0.84 -34.70
CA ASP A 250 9.92 0.67 -35.31
C ASP A 250 9.18 -0.46 -34.59
N ILE A 251 7.98 -0.16 -34.09
CA ILE A 251 7.16 -1.16 -33.41
C ILE A 251 6.70 -2.26 -34.37
N ASN A 252 6.53 -1.95 -35.67
CA ASN A 252 5.99 -2.90 -36.63
C ASN A 252 6.94 -4.07 -36.90
N ASP A 253 8.25 -3.87 -36.75
CA ASP A 253 9.26 -4.92 -36.90
C ASP A 253 9.15 -6.02 -35.83
N TYR A 254 8.52 -5.70 -34.69
CA TYR A 254 8.39 -6.59 -33.54
C TYR A 254 6.95 -7.06 -33.32
N TRP A 255 5.99 -6.59 -34.13
CA TRP A 255 4.58 -6.82 -33.90
C TRP A 255 3.98 -7.88 -34.82
N ASP A 256 4.17 -9.13 -34.43
CA ASP A 256 3.61 -10.30 -35.10
C ASP A 256 2.21 -10.64 -34.54
N GLU A 257 1.23 -10.82 -35.42
CA GLU A 257 -0.13 -11.22 -35.07
C GLU A 257 -0.22 -12.69 -34.63
N GLU A 258 0.61 -13.58 -35.19
CA GLU A 258 0.62 -15.01 -34.87
C GLU A 258 1.20 -15.28 -33.47
N LEU A 259 2.17 -14.49 -33.03
CA LEU A 259 2.75 -14.57 -31.68
C LEU A 259 1.82 -14.02 -30.59
N GLY A 260 0.90 -13.13 -30.98
CA GLY A 260 0.00 -12.43 -30.08
C GLY A 260 0.63 -11.23 -29.38
N SER A 261 -0.20 -10.23 -29.08
CA SER A 261 0.23 -8.90 -28.61
C SER A 261 1.07 -8.89 -27.33
N LYS A 262 0.84 -9.81 -26.38
CA LYS A 262 1.65 -9.93 -25.16
C LYS A 262 3.08 -10.36 -25.47
N MET A 263 3.25 -11.34 -26.35
CA MET A 263 4.57 -11.85 -26.70
C MET A 263 5.35 -10.78 -27.47
N SER A 264 4.71 -10.15 -28.45
CA SER A 264 5.26 -9.02 -29.22
C SER A 264 5.70 -7.88 -28.30
N CYS A 265 4.86 -7.48 -27.34
CA CYS A 265 5.21 -6.47 -26.33
C CYS A 265 6.42 -6.89 -25.47
N ASN A 266 6.45 -8.13 -24.98
CA ASN A 266 7.57 -8.63 -24.18
C ASN A 266 8.89 -8.61 -24.95
N LEU A 267 8.88 -9.05 -26.21
CA LEU A 267 10.04 -9.04 -27.09
C LEU A 267 10.52 -7.61 -27.36
N TYR A 268 9.59 -6.70 -27.63
CA TYR A 268 9.89 -5.29 -27.86
C TYR A 268 10.52 -4.63 -26.63
N ILE A 269 9.91 -4.76 -25.44
CA ILE A 269 10.47 -4.21 -24.20
C ILE A 269 11.86 -4.79 -23.93
N GLN A 270 12.06 -6.09 -24.15
CA GLN A 270 13.35 -6.71 -23.92
C GLN A 270 14.42 -6.20 -24.90
N ALA A 271 14.16 -6.25 -26.21
CA ALA A 271 15.14 -5.95 -27.25
C ALA A 271 15.33 -4.45 -27.50
N CYS A 272 14.25 -3.69 -27.54
CA CYS A 272 14.25 -2.26 -27.90
C CYS A 272 14.39 -1.33 -26.71
N VAL A 273 14.09 -1.79 -25.48
CA VAL A 273 14.17 -0.95 -24.28
C VAL A 273 15.27 -1.42 -23.34
N LEU A 274 15.13 -2.61 -22.74
CA LEU A 274 15.99 -3.05 -21.64
C LEU A 274 17.42 -3.41 -22.09
N GLN A 275 17.60 -3.91 -23.31
CA GLN A 275 18.92 -4.19 -23.88
C GLN A 275 19.63 -2.92 -24.38
N GLN A 276 18.88 -1.88 -24.75
CA GLN A 276 19.42 -0.62 -25.29
C GLN A 276 19.86 0.38 -24.20
N ILE A 277 19.51 0.11 -22.93
CA ILE A 277 19.86 0.97 -21.80
C ILE A 277 20.94 0.34 -20.92
N ASP A 278 21.92 1.15 -20.52
CA ASP A 278 23.03 0.73 -19.66
C ASP A 278 22.73 0.91 -18.16
N SER A 279 21.68 1.66 -17.84
CA SER A 279 21.22 1.90 -16.47
C SER A 279 19.80 1.38 -16.26
N PRO A 280 19.38 1.08 -15.01
CA PRO A 280 17.99 0.73 -14.70
C PRO A 280 16.97 1.75 -15.22
N LEU A 281 15.77 1.27 -15.51
CA LEU A 281 14.61 2.05 -15.92
C LEU A 281 13.56 2.01 -14.82
N VAL A 282 13.17 3.18 -14.31
CA VAL A 282 11.97 3.34 -13.49
C VAL A 282 10.79 3.72 -14.37
N LEU A 283 9.84 2.78 -14.50
CA LEU A 283 8.58 2.99 -15.18
C LEU A 283 7.48 3.26 -14.14
N ALA A 284 6.95 4.48 -14.16
CA ALA A 284 5.80 4.89 -13.38
C ALA A 284 4.51 4.74 -14.19
N LEU A 285 3.48 4.20 -13.55
CA LEU A 285 2.13 3.99 -14.07
C LEU A 285 1.16 4.84 -13.25
N GLU A 286 0.60 5.86 -13.87
CA GLU A 286 -0.29 6.83 -13.24
C GLU A 286 -1.69 6.80 -13.87
N GLU A 287 -2.71 7.05 -13.06
CA GLU A 287 -4.12 6.94 -13.43
C GLU A 287 -4.48 5.57 -14.01
N VAL A 288 -3.94 4.49 -13.42
CA VAL A 288 -4.33 3.12 -13.81
C VAL A 288 -5.81 2.85 -13.61
N ASN A 289 -6.53 3.71 -12.86
CA ASN A 289 -7.98 3.71 -12.73
C ASN A 289 -8.68 3.67 -14.10
N GLU A 290 -8.14 4.36 -15.10
CA GLU A 290 -8.68 4.37 -16.47
C GLU A 290 -8.67 2.96 -17.10
N ILE A 291 -7.67 2.14 -16.78
CA ILE A 291 -7.62 0.74 -17.23
C ILE A 291 -8.62 -0.10 -16.43
N ILE A 292 -8.76 0.19 -15.14
CA ILE A 292 -9.64 -0.54 -14.22
C ILE A 292 -11.11 -0.45 -14.65
N GLU A 293 -11.51 0.67 -15.27
CA GLU A 293 -12.85 0.86 -15.86
C GLU A 293 -13.16 -0.13 -17.01
N HIS A 294 -12.15 -0.83 -17.53
CA HIS A 294 -12.28 -1.86 -18.56
C HIS A 294 -11.83 -3.24 -18.03
N PRO A 295 -12.72 -4.03 -17.37
CA PRO A 295 -12.32 -5.22 -16.60
C PRO A 295 -11.51 -6.27 -17.38
N GLN A 296 -11.83 -6.49 -18.65
CA GLN A 296 -11.09 -7.44 -19.50
C GLN A 296 -9.66 -6.96 -19.77
N ILE A 297 -9.50 -5.66 -20.09
CA ILE A 297 -8.21 -5.03 -20.34
C ILE A 297 -7.39 -4.98 -19.05
N ALA A 298 -8.02 -4.61 -17.93
CA ALA A 298 -7.40 -4.62 -16.61
C ALA A 298 -6.83 -5.98 -16.26
N LYS A 299 -7.61 -7.06 -16.42
CA LYS A 299 -7.16 -8.43 -16.14
C LYS A 299 -5.90 -8.77 -16.93
N GLU A 300 -5.90 -8.49 -18.23
CA GLU A 300 -4.77 -8.81 -19.11
C GLU A 300 -3.54 -7.95 -18.81
N PHE A 301 -3.74 -6.65 -18.57
CA PHE A 301 -2.68 -5.70 -18.24
C PHE A 301 -2.00 -6.02 -16.91
N PHE A 302 -2.79 -6.27 -15.87
CA PHE A 302 -2.26 -6.58 -14.54
C PHE A 302 -1.55 -7.94 -14.51
N SER A 303 -2.05 -8.93 -15.26
CA SER A 303 -1.35 -10.20 -15.48
C SER A 303 0.02 -9.98 -16.14
N LEU A 304 0.11 -9.07 -17.13
CA LEU A 304 1.37 -8.72 -17.79
C LEU A 304 2.36 -8.03 -16.83
N LEU A 305 1.92 -7.07 -16.02
CA LEU A 305 2.79 -6.42 -15.02
C LEU A 305 3.34 -7.42 -14.01
N ARG A 306 2.51 -8.35 -13.54
CA ARG A 306 2.95 -9.44 -12.67
C ARG A 306 4.00 -10.31 -13.35
N PHE A 307 3.78 -10.65 -14.62
CA PHE A 307 4.73 -11.43 -15.40
C PHE A 307 6.08 -10.72 -15.52
N TRP A 308 6.10 -9.41 -15.83
CA TRP A 308 7.33 -8.62 -15.85
C TRP A 308 8.06 -8.65 -14.51
N HIS A 309 7.34 -8.42 -13.41
CA HIS A 309 7.92 -8.49 -12.07
C HIS A 309 8.54 -9.87 -11.76
N GLU A 310 7.85 -10.97 -12.09
CA GLU A 310 8.40 -12.31 -11.88
C GLU A 310 9.65 -12.59 -12.73
N ARG A 311 9.71 -12.10 -13.97
CA ARG A 311 10.92 -12.26 -14.82
C ARG A 311 12.15 -11.60 -14.21
N THR A 312 11.99 -10.51 -13.47
CA THR A 312 13.11 -9.83 -12.80
C THR A 312 13.83 -10.72 -11.77
N LYS A 313 13.21 -11.82 -11.30
CA LYS A 313 13.87 -12.73 -10.36
C LYS A 313 14.92 -13.63 -11.03
N ALA A 314 14.83 -13.84 -12.34
CA ALA A 314 15.65 -14.83 -13.06
C ALA A 314 16.48 -14.22 -14.20
N ASP A 315 16.09 -13.07 -14.74
CA ASP A 315 16.73 -12.47 -15.92
C ASP A 315 17.36 -11.11 -15.58
N ALA A 316 18.68 -11.02 -15.78
CA ALA A 316 19.48 -9.83 -15.47
C ALA A 316 19.11 -8.60 -16.33
N ASN A 317 18.59 -8.77 -17.54
CA ASN A 317 18.08 -7.64 -18.33
C ASN A 317 16.75 -7.15 -17.75
N TRP A 318 15.87 -8.06 -17.36
CA TRP A 318 14.61 -7.70 -16.68
C TRP A 318 14.84 -7.11 -15.30
N GLN A 319 15.92 -7.47 -14.62
CA GLN A 319 16.37 -6.81 -13.39
C GLN A 319 16.71 -5.34 -13.57
N LYS A 320 16.78 -4.78 -14.79
CA LYS A 320 16.90 -3.33 -15.01
C LYS A 320 15.57 -2.60 -14.84
N LEU A 321 14.43 -3.29 -14.99
CA LEU A 321 13.11 -2.68 -14.85
C LEU A 321 12.78 -2.44 -13.37
N ARG A 322 12.25 -1.27 -13.05
CA ARG A 322 11.63 -0.90 -11.77
C ARG A 322 10.24 -0.38 -12.07
N LEU A 323 9.24 -0.80 -11.31
CA LEU A 323 7.86 -0.39 -11.49
C LEU A 323 7.38 0.45 -10.30
N ILE A 324 6.74 1.57 -10.60
CA ILE A 324 5.94 2.32 -9.64
C ILE A 324 4.51 2.36 -10.18
N MET A 325 3.54 1.92 -9.38
CA MET A 325 2.13 1.99 -9.75
C MET A 325 1.37 2.83 -8.75
N VAL A 326 0.77 3.91 -9.23
CA VAL A 326 -0.10 4.78 -8.45
C VAL A 326 -1.53 4.45 -8.79
N HIS A 327 -2.34 4.12 -7.78
CA HIS A 327 -3.75 3.87 -7.99
C HIS A 327 -4.62 4.39 -6.85
N SER A 328 -5.81 4.85 -7.20
CA SER A 328 -6.90 5.06 -6.25
C SER A 328 -7.67 3.74 -6.15
N THR A 329 -8.37 3.51 -5.05
CA THR A 329 -9.02 2.21 -4.81
C THR A 329 -10.51 2.20 -5.13
N GLU A 330 -10.99 3.19 -5.89
CA GLU A 330 -12.41 3.48 -6.09
C GLU A 330 -13.18 2.31 -6.74
N ILE A 331 -12.49 1.37 -7.40
CA ILE A 331 -13.11 0.25 -8.11
C ILE A 331 -12.46 -1.08 -7.72
N TYR A 332 -13.26 -1.99 -7.18
CA TYR A 332 -12.86 -3.38 -6.88
C TYR A 332 -12.77 -4.17 -8.19
N ILE A 333 -11.58 -4.64 -8.56
CA ILE A 333 -11.44 -5.63 -9.63
C ILE A 333 -11.28 -7.00 -8.98
N PRO A 334 -12.19 -7.95 -9.23
CA PRO A 334 -11.97 -9.35 -8.89
C PRO A 334 -10.90 -9.94 -9.81
N LEU A 335 -9.62 -9.71 -9.48
CA LEU A 335 -8.50 -10.41 -10.10
C LEU A 335 -8.26 -11.72 -9.35
N ASP A 336 -8.02 -12.81 -10.08
CA ASP A 336 -7.49 -14.05 -9.49
C ASP A 336 -6.20 -13.71 -8.71
N ILE A 337 -6.06 -14.26 -7.51
CA ILE A 337 -4.92 -14.06 -6.59
C ILE A 337 -3.59 -14.30 -7.32
N ASN A 338 -3.56 -15.26 -8.27
CA ASN A 338 -2.37 -15.61 -9.04
C ASN A 338 -2.11 -14.69 -10.24
N GLN A 339 -3.08 -13.86 -10.63
CA GLN A 339 -3.00 -12.93 -11.75
C GLN A 339 -2.78 -11.48 -11.27
N SER A 340 -3.11 -11.18 -10.01
CA SER A 340 -3.04 -9.84 -9.49
C SER A 340 -1.60 -9.41 -9.13
N PRO A 341 -1.09 -8.30 -9.70
CA PRO A 341 0.13 -7.63 -9.24
C PRO A 341 -0.11 -6.89 -7.92
N LEU A 342 -1.36 -6.80 -7.44
CA LEU A 342 -1.70 -6.18 -6.16
C LEU A 342 -1.23 -7.00 -4.94
N ASN A 343 -0.66 -8.18 -5.15
CA ASN A 343 -0.13 -9.05 -4.08
C ASN A 343 1.41 -9.13 -4.07
N VAL A 344 2.10 -8.39 -4.96
CA VAL A 344 3.57 -8.39 -5.04
C VAL A 344 4.14 -6.99 -4.83
N GLY A 345 5.43 -6.92 -4.52
CA GLY A 345 6.13 -5.65 -4.31
C GLY A 345 5.78 -4.93 -3.00
N LEU A 346 6.37 -3.76 -2.81
CA LEU A 346 6.15 -2.88 -1.67
C LEU A 346 4.79 -2.17 -1.80
N ARG A 347 3.90 -2.33 -0.82
CA ARG A 347 2.68 -1.53 -0.68
C ARG A 347 2.95 -0.33 0.23
N ILE A 348 2.69 0.86 -0.28
CA ILE A 348 2.65 2.13 0.46
C ILE A 348 1.22 2.64 0.44
N GLU A 349 0.59 2.68 1.60
CA GLU A 349 -0.72 3.28 1.79
C GLU A 349 -0.52 4.65 2.43
N LEU A 350 -0.96 5.72 1.76
CA LEU A 350 -0.82 7.06 2.31
C LEU A 350 -1.99 7.37 3.23
N GLU A 351 -1.65 7.74 4.46
CA GLU A 351 -2.58 8.20 5.47
C GLU A 351 -2.76 9.72 5.41
N PRO A 352 -3.85 10.25 6.00
CA PRO A 352 -3.98 11.67 6.25
C PRO A 352 -2.81 12.22 7.09
N PHE A 353 -2.61 13.53 7.04
CA PHE A 353 -1.59 14.16 7.87
C PHE A 353 -1.95 14.07 9.35
N ASN A 354 -0.94 13.73 10.17
CA ASN A 354 -1.04 13.86 11.61
C ASN A 354 -0.96 15.33 12.05
N LYS A 355 -1.14 15.59 13.35
CA LYS A 355 -1.16 16.94 13.90
C LYS A 355 0.15 17.69 13.65
N GLU A 356 1.29 17.01 13.78
CA GLU A 356 2.62 17.57 13.57
C GLU A 356 2.80 18.01 12.11
N GLN A 357 2.36 17.19 11.15
CA GLN A 357 2.40 17.48 9.73
C GLN A 357 1.46 18.62 9.33
N VAL A 358 0.25 18.69 9.91
CA VAL A 358 -0.68 19.81 9.71
C VAL A 358 -0.08 21.11 10.27
N GLN A 359 0.52 21.06 11.45
CA GLN A 359 1.19 22.21 12.06
C GLN A 359 2.39 22.67 11.24
N GLU A 360 3.22 21.75 10.76
CA GLU A 360 4.34 22.07 9.88
C GLU A 360 3.85 22.74 8.57
N LEU A 361 2.78 22.22 7.99
CA LEU A 361 2.18 22.79 6.79
C LEU A 361 1.62 24.20 7.04
N MET A 362 0.99 24.43 8.19
CA MET A 362 0.52 25.76 8.60
C MET A 362 1.69 26.77 8.65
N LEU A 363 2.81 26.37 9.25
CA LEU A 363 4.02 27.21 9.33
C LEU A 363 4.60 27.50 7.94
N ARG A 364 4.63 26.51 7.04
CA ARG A 364 5.08 26.68 5.65
C ARG A 364 4.16 27.61 4.84
N HIS A 365 2.86 27.63 5.16
CA HIS A 365 1.89 28.61 4.65
C HIS A 365 2.00 29.99 5.34
N GLN A 366 2.90 30.16 6.33
CA GLN A 366 3.03 31.37 7.14
C GLN A 366 1.71 31.80 7.78
N LEU A 367 0.95 30.84 8.29
CA LEU A 367 -0.25 31.08 9.09
C LEU A 367 0.08 30.95 10.58
N ASP A 368 -0.66 31.70 11.39
CA ASP A 368 -0.55 31.70 12.85
C ASP A 368 -1.94 31.45 13.45
N LEU A 369 -2.45 30.23 13.26
CA LEU A 369 -3.67 29.80 13.94
C LEU A 369 -3.31 29.36 15.37
N ASN A 370 -4.14 29.74 16.33
CA ASN A 370 -4.01 29.21 17.68
C ASN A 370 -4.28 27.69 17.69
N ALA A 371 -3.87 27.02 18.77
CA ALA A 371 -3.98 25.56 18.89
C ALA A 371 -5.44 25.06 18.79
N ASP A 372 -6.41 25.83 19.29
CA ASP A 372 -7.82 25.44 19.26
C ASP A 372 -8.38 25.49 17.84
N ASP A 373 -8.07 26.54 17.08
CA ASP A 373 -8.51 26.70 15.70
C ASP A 373 -7.82 25.69 14.77
N LEU A 374 -6.53 25.40 14.99
CA LEU A 374 -5.83 24.33 14.29
C LEU A 374 -6.46 22.96 14.56
N ASN A 375 -6.84 22.68 15.82
CA ASN A 375 -7.53 21.44 16.18
C ASN A 375 -8.92 21.34 15.54
N LYS A 376 -9.71 22.42 15.54
CA LYS A 376 -11.02 22.48 14.86
C LYS A 376 -10.88 22.19 13.36
N LEU A 377 -9.92 22.82 12.69
CA LEU A 377 -9.68 22.57 11.27
C LEU A 377 -9.23 21.13 11.02
N THR A 378 -8.31 20.61 11.85
CA THR A 378 -7.80 19.24 11.71
C THR A 378 -8.92 18.22 11.85
N ASN A 379 -9.85 18.41 12.80
CA ASN A 379 -11.03 17.55 12.96
C ASN A 379 -12.00 17.69 11.79
N LEU A 380 -12.24 18.93 11.34
CA LEU A 380 -13.12 19.23 10.22
C LEU A 380 -12.70 18.46 8.95
N VAL A 381 -11.43 18.51 8.57
CA VAL A 381 -10.94 17.89 7.33
C VAL A 381 -10.23 16.54 7.52
N GLY A 382 -10.08 16.08 8.76
CA GLY A 382 -9.44 14.80 9.10
C GLY A 382 -7.97 14.70 8.68
N GLY A 383 -7.24 15.81 8.62
CA GLY A 383 -5.85 15.85 8.14
C GLY A 383 -5.69 15.60 6.63
N HIS A 384 -6.76 15.65 5.84
CA HIS A 384 -6.69 15.42 4.39
C HIS A 384 -5.76 16.44 3.70
N PRO A 385 -4.65 16.02 3.05
CA PRO A 385 -3.61 16.92 2.55
C PRO A 385 -4.11 18.07 1.67
N TYR A 386 -4.93 17.77 0.66
CA TYR A 386 -5.48 18.80 -0.22
C TYR A 386 -6.47 19.74 0.47
N LEU A 387 -7.42 19.23 1.25
CA LEU A 387 -8.40 20.06 1.97
C LEU A 387 -7.71 21.00 2.97
N THR A 388 -6.73 20.49 3.72
CA THR A 388 -5.90 21.29 4.63
C THR A 388 -5.17 22.40 3.88
N ARG A 389 -4.53 22.09 2.75
CA ARG A 389 -3.86 23.11 1.92
C ARG A 389 -4.84 24.15 1.38
N LEU A 390 -6.04 23.74 1.00
CA LEU A 390 -7.08 24.63 0.48
C LEU A 390 -7.54 25.62 1.55
N ALA A 391 -7.82 25.15 2.77
CA ALA A 391 -8.09 26.03 3.90
C ALA A 391 -6.94 27.02 4.14
N PHE A 392 -5.72 26.52 4.25
CA PHE A 392 -4.56 27.37 4.52
C PHE A 392 -4.29 28.37 3.39
N TYR A 393 -4.56 28.01 2.15
CA TYR A 393 -4.46 28.95 1.03
C TYR A 393 -5.43 30.12 1.19
N TYR A 394 -6.73 29.85 1.34
CA TYR A 394 -7.75 30.91 1.44
C TYR A 394 -7.60 31.76 2.71
N LEU A 395 -7.24 31.15 3.84
CA LEU A 395 -6.95 31.89 5.08
C LEU A 395 -5.73 32.80 4.92
N LYS A 396 -4.68 32.32 4.24
CA LYS A 396 -3.45 33.12 4.03
C LYS A 396 -3.68 34.27 3.05
N CYS A 397 -4.48 34.05 2.01
CA CYS A 397 -4.89 35.09 1.07
C CYS A 397 -5.89 36.09 1.68
N GLN A 398 -6.40 35.84 2.90
CA GLN A 398 -7.43 36.64 3.56
C GLN A 398 -8.73 36.77 2.75
N GLU A 399 -9.00 35.78 1.88
CA GLU A 399 -10.25 35.68 1.12
C GLU A 399 -11.39 35.11 1.98
N LEU A 400 -11.04 34.41 3.07
CA LEU A 400 -11.97 33.91 4.08
C LEU A 400 -11.41 34.11 5.47
N THR A 401 -12.26 34.48 6.41
CA THR A 401 -11.96 34.36 7.84
C THR A 401 -12.09 32.91 8.30
N PHE A 402 -11.47 32.57 9.44
CA PHE A 402 -11.61 31.23 10.01
C PHE A 402 -13.06 30.89 10.37
N THR A 403 -13.82 31.86 10.86
CA THR A 403 -15.25 31.69 11.18
C THR A 403 -16.06 31.40 9.92
N GLU A 404 -15.92 32.21 8.86
CA GLU A 404 -16.62 31.99 7.59
C GLU A 404 -16.23 30.64 6.95
N LEU A 405 -14.97 30.23 7.07
CA LEU A 405 -14.53 28.92 6.62
C LEU A 405 -15.28 27.80 7.33
N LEU A 406 -15.41 27.85 8.67
CA LEU A 406 -16.14 26.82 9.41
C LEU A 406 -17.64 26.81 9.08
N GLU A 407 -18.25 28.00 8.95
CA GLU A 407 -19.69 28.14 8.64
C GLU A 407 -20.05 27.64 7.23
N THR A 408 -19.17 27.87 6.25
CA THR A 408 -19.44 27.53 4.84
C THR A 408 -18.86 26.19 4.40
N ALA A 409 -17.93 25.60 5.16
CA ALA A 409 -17.15 24.43 4.77
C ALA A 409 -18.00 23.28 4.24
N ALA A 410 -19.05 22.92 4.97
CA ALA A 410 -19.95 21.82 4.64
C ALA A 410 -21.14 22.25 3.77
N THR A 411 -20.97 23.24 2.88
CA THR A 411 -22.03 23.76 2.00
C THR A 411 -21.55 23.88 0.55
N ASP A 412 -22.48 24.04 -0.40
CA ASP A 412 -22.14 24.31 -1.81
C ASP A 412 -21.54 25.71 -2.06
N ALA A 413 -21.64 26.60 -1.08
CA ALA A 413 -21.00 27.92 -1.12
C ALA A 413 -19.54 27.88 -0.64
N GLY A 414 -19.15 26.82 0.09
CA GLY A 414 -17.83 26.68 0.67
C GLY A 414 -16.73 26.29 -0.32
N ILE A 415 -15.49 26.42 0.14
CA ILE A 415 -14.29 26.09 -0.65
C ILE A 415 -14.15 24.60 -1.00
N TYR A 416 -14.86 23.72 -0.28
CA TYR A 416 -14.79 22.27 -0.48
C TYR A 416 -15.84 21.71 -1.45
N ARG A 417 -16.71 22.56 -2.00
CA ARG A 417 -17.86 22.14 -2.83
C ARG A 417 -17.50 21.15 -3.94
N ASP A 418 -16.38 21.36 -4.64
CA ASP A 418 -16.02 20.56 -5.80
C ASP A 418 -15.69 19.11 -5.39
N VAL A 419 -15.03 18.93 -4.25
CA VAL A 419 -14.71 17.62 -3.68
C VAL A 419 -15.98 16.94 -3.19
N LEU A 420 -16.83 17.68 -2.48
CA LEU A 420 -18.08 17.18 -1.91
C LEU A 420 -19.07 16.74 -3.00
N GLN A 421 -19.31 17.58 -4.00
CA GLN A 421 -20.19 17.27 -5.14
C GLN A 421 -19.67 16.11 -6.00
N ARG A 422 -18.34 15.99 -6.16
CA ARG A 422 -17.74 14.85 -6.86
C ARG A 422 -18.01 13.56 -6.09
N ASN A 423 -17.74 13.52 -4.78
CA ASN A 423 -18.00 12.36 -3.95
C ASN A 423 -19.50 12.00 -3.91
N LEU A 424 -20.38 13.01 -3.86
CA LEU A 424 -21.83 12.83 -3.93
C LEU A 424 -22.27 12.17 -5.26
N ARG A 425 -21.74 12.64 -6.40
CA ARG A 425 -22.00 12.05 -7.71
C ARG A 425 -21.52 10.60 -7.81
N LEU A 426 -20.37 10.28 -7.20
CA LEU A 426 -19.86 8.91 -7.17
C LEU A 426 -20.71 7.99 -6.29
N LEU A 427 -21.13 8.46 -5.11
CA LEU A 427 -22.05 7.71 -4.23
C LEU A 427 -23.36 7.38 -4.95
N TYR A 428 -23.96 8.35 -5.65
CA TYR A 428 -25.24 8.14 -6.34
C TYR A 428 -25.20 7.18 -7.53
N LYS A 429 -24.02 6.68 -7.94
CA LYS A 429 -23.95 5.61 -8.94
C LYS A 429 -24.42 4.25 -8.38
N ASP A 430 -24.44 4.09 -7.05
CA ASP A 430 -24.72 2.82 -6.38
C ASP A 430 -25.63 3.06 -5.16
N ASN A 431 -26.92 2.71 -5.28
CA ASN A 431 -27.90 2.98 -4.22
C ASN A 431 -27.61 2.20 -2.92
N GLU A 432 -27.08 0.99 -3.01
CA GLU A 432 -26.69 0.21 -1.82
C GLU A 432 -25.54 0.91 -1.08
N LEU A 433 -24.61 1.51 -1.83
CA LEU A 433 -23.51 2.29 -1.26
C LEU A 433 -24.00 3.56 -0.54
N VAL A 434 -25.05 4.20 -1.07
CA VAL A 434 -25.70 5.36 -0.44
C VAL A 434 -26.34 4.97 0.90
N GLU A 435 -27.07 3.85 0.92
CA GLU A 435 -27.68 3.33 2.15
C GLU A 435 -26.63 2.93 3.19
N ALA A 436 -25.58 2.25 2.76
CA ALA A 436 -24.46 1.87 3.63
C ALA A 436 -23.78 3.11 4.23
N PHE A 437 -23.51 4.14 3.43
CA PHE A 437 -22.89 5.36 3.94
C PHE A 437 -23.82 6.14 4.86
N LYS A 438 -25.13 6.17 4.57
CA LYS A 438 -26.12 6.74 5.47
C LYS A 438 -26.11 6.05 6.84
N ALA A 439 -26.05 4.72 6.88
CA ALA A 439 -25.96 3.98 8.14
C ALA A 439 -24.71 4.38 8.96
N VAL A 440 -23.58 4.66 8.29
CA VAL A 440 -22.36 5.16 8.97
C VAL A 440 -22.53 6.59 9.48
N LEU A 441 -23.23 7.46 8.73
CA LEU A 441 -23.49 8.85 9.12
C LEU A 441 -24.43 8.96 10.32
N ASP A 442 -25.44 8.08 10.40
CA ASP A 442 -26.44 8.07 11.47
C ASP A 442 -25.90 7.39 12.75
N ALA A 443 -24.75 6.71 12.69
CA ALA A 443 -24.13 6.06 13.83
C ALA A 443 -23.18 6.99 14.60
N ASP A 444 -23.32 6.96 15.94
CA ASP A 444 -22.41 7.62 16.89
C ASP A 444 -21.14 6.79 17.14
N GLU A 445 -21.24 5.46 16.99
CA GLU A 445 -20.14 4.50 17.19
C GLU A 445 -19.78 3.79 15.87
N PRO A 446 -18.55 3.26 15.72
CA PRO A 446 -18.16 2.50 14.54
C PRO A 446 -19.08 1.30 14.27
N ILE A 447 -19.52 1.13 13.02
CA ILE A 447 -20.42 0.03 12.62
C ILE A 447 -19.75 -0.96 11.67
N ALA A 448 -20.23 -2.20 11.63
CA ALA A 448 -19.80 -3.15 10.62
C ALA A 448 -20.56 -2.91 9.31
N LEU A 449 -19.85 -2.93 8.19
CA LEU A 449 -20.44 -2.93 6.86
C LEU A 449 -20.09 -4.21 6.11
N GLU A 450 -20.87 -4.51 5.07
CA GLU A 450 -20.48 -5.51 4.08
C GLU A 450 -19.11 -5.13 3.46
N GLN A 451 -18.29 -6.13 3.16
CA GLN A 451 -16.88 -5.96 2.83
C GLN A 451 -16.66 -5.12 1.56
N ILE A 452 -17.46 -5.33 0.51
CA ILE A 452 -17.37 -4.58 -0.74
C ILE A 452 -17.83 -3.13 -0.52
N GLN A 453 -18.91 -2.91 0.23
CA GLN A 453 -19.39 -1.57 0.58
C GLN A 453 -18.34 -0.79 1.38
N GLY A 454 -17.81 -1.39 2.45
CA GLY A 454 -16.75 -0.79 3.26
C GLY A 454 -15.51 -0.48 2.43
N PHE A 455 -15.09 -1.40 1.55
CA PHE A 455 -13.95 -1.18 0.67
C PHE A 455 -14.19 -0.01 -0.28
N LYS A 456 -15.36 0.08 -0.93
CA LYS A 456 -15.71 1.18 -1.84
C LYS A 456 -15.71 2.53 -1.12
N LEU A 457 -16.38 2.63 0.03
CA LEU A 457 -16.47 3.88 0.80
C LEU A 457 -15.10 4.34 1.33
N HIS A 458 -14.29 3.41 1.86
CA HIS A 458 -12.94 3.72 2.33
C HIS A 458 -12.07 4.22 1.17
N SER A 459 -12.26 3.63 -0.01
CA SER A 459 -11.51 3.99 -1.20
C SER A 459 -11.84 5.36 -1.78
N MET A 460 -13.07 5.81 -1.57
CA MET A 460 -13.50 7.19 -1.83
C MET A 460 -12.96 8.18 -0.78
N GLY A 461 -12.38 7.67 0.31
CA GLY A 461 -11.90 8.47 1.44
C GLY A 461 -13.00 8.95 2.38
N LEU A 462 -14.22 8.40 2.28
CA LEU A 462 -15.39 8.83 3.07
C LEU A 462 -15.46 8.20 4.47
N ILE A 463 -14.80 7.06 4.65
CA ILE A 463 -14.76 6.34 5.93
C ILE A 463 -13.34 5.86 6.24
N ASN A 464 -13.09 5.61 7.52
CA ASN A 464 -11.89 4.97 8.03
C ASN A 464 -12.26 3.66 8.75
N TYR A 465 -11.31 2.71 8.81
CA TYR A 465 -11.48 1.46 9.55
C TYR A 465 -10.99 1.60 11.00
N HIS A 466 -11.74 1.00 11.92
CA HIS A 466 -11.33 0.72 13.29
C HIS A 466 -11.62 -0.76 13.59
N GLY A 467 -10.59 -1.61 13.44
CA GLY A 467 -10.79 -3.05 13.40
C GLY A 467 -11.67 -3.46 12.22
N ASN A 468 -12.75 -4.20 12.48
CA ASN A 468 -13.73 -4.62 11.46
C ASN A 468 -14.91 -3.65 11.32
N GLN A 469 -14.87 -2.53 12.03
CA GLN A 469 -15.91 -1.49 11.99
C GLN A 469 -15.39 -0.26 11.26
N VAL A 470 -16.32 0.61 10.86
CA VAL A 470 -16.05 1.81 10.08
C VAL A 470 -16.72 3.03 10.69
N PHE A 471 -16.13 4.19 10.46
CA PHE A 471 -16.64 5.49 10.89
C PHE A 471 -16.33 6.55 9.83
N VAL A 472 -17.06 7.67 9.84
CA VAL A 472 -16.87 8.77 8.89
C VAL A 472 -15.46 9.34 9.01
N SER A 473 -14.79 9.61 7.89
CA SER A 473 -13.38 9.99 7.91
C SER A 473 -13.10 11.39 8.48
N CYS A 474 -14.05 12.33 8.41
CA CYS A 474 -13.94 13.67 8.99
C CYS A 474 -15.32 14.35 9.17
N ASP A 475 -15.36 15.41 9.99
CA ASP A 475 -16.61 16.11 10.29
C ASP A 475 -17.20 16.86 9.08
N LEU A 476 -16.34 17.31 8.15
CA LEU A 476 -16.77 17.94 6.90
C LEU A 476 -17.72 17.03 6.12
N TYR A 477 -17.34 15.76 5.96
CA TYR A 477 -18.18 14.79 5.27
C TYR A 477 -19.42 14.45 6.09
N ARG A 478 -19.29 14.31 7.42
CA ARG A 478 -20.45 14.06 8.28
C ARG A 478 -21.51 15.15 8.08
N GLN A 479 -21.14 16.41 8.24
CA GLN A 479 -22.05 17.56 8.14
C GLN A 479 -22.70 17.64 6.75
N TYR A 480 -21.90 17.63 5.68
CA TYR A 480 -22.41 17.81 4.32
C TYR A 480 -23.33 16.66 3.88
N PHE A 481 -22.89 15.40 4.05
CA PHE A 481 -23.64 14.27 3.52
C PHE A 481 -24.87 13.93 4.37
N GLN A 482 -24.85 14.19 5.68
CA GLN A 482 -26.01 13.96 6.54
C GLN A 482 -27.17 14.88 6.15
N GLU A 483 -26.91 16.17 5.86
CA GLU A 483 -27.94 17.10 5.37
C GLU A 483 -28.53 16.63 4.03
N TYR A 484 -27.66 16.34 3.05
CA TYR A 484 -28.07 15.93 1.71
C TYR A 484 -28.82 14.60 1.66
N LEU A 485 -28.35 13.60 2.38
CA LEU A 485 -28.98 12.28 2.39
C LEU A 485 -30.27 12.27 3.20
N ASN A 486 -30.38 13.04 4.29
CA ASN A 486 -31.65 13.17 5.00
C ASN A 486 -32.74 13.79 4.14
N TYR A 487 -32.41 14.78 3.30
CA TYR A 487 -33.37 15.34 2.36
C TYR A 487 -33.86 14.32 1.33
N LYS A 488 -32.97 13.44 0.84
CA LYS A 488 -33.31 12.41 -0.16
C LYS A 488 -34.21 11.32 0.40
N PHE A 489 -33.96 10.84 1.62
CA PHE A 489 -34.70 9.72 2.23
C PHE A 489 -35.99 10.15 2.95
N ASN A 490 -36.19 11.46 3.20
CA ASN A 490 -37.43 12.00 3.77
C ASN A 490 -38.45 12.49 2.70
N ARG A 491 -38.13 12.30 1.41
CA ARG A 491 -39.04 12.46 0.27
C ARG A 491 -39.37 11.09 -0.31
#